data_AF-A0A943R1P8-F1
#
_entry.id   AF-A0A943R1P8-F1
#
_cell.length_a   1.000
_cell.length_b   1.000
_cell.length_c   1.000
_cell.angle_alpha   90.00
_cell.angle_beta   90.00
_cell.angle_gamma   90.00
#
_symmetry.space_group_name_H-M   'P 1'
#
loop_
_entity.id
_entity.type
_entity.pdbx_description
1 polymer ?
#
loop_
_entity_poly.entity_id
_entity_poly.type
_entity_poly.pdbx_seq_one_letter_code
_entity_poly.pdbx_strand_id
1 'polypeptide(L)'
;MVASIIGLKLRSLWNNLTQKWWKLVLVILATLYFGAFFGFMLIAPLLILDASLLIPFTKVALLVASVSTLAWAGAPLFGMGLDATTAPKSFAPYVAPTRSLSRALLYASVAGPAGLITLLVFVAGTAGLFKVNEPLYGVLSIVLMPFALVSLALVSRFISFWFAARVEASQGRRDLMQMVGVVLFVAIMWGFSYFMSTFAEGGMNLDIGTLTNIAKWTPFAGIVSIPYLLAGGELIPALVQVAYGVAIFTVLGAGWHSLVRGEMVGRKHELTDATKQAVAAGQSVVDPTLVATEVKTVAGLDQQLKSLNFWLKLGLNPPTAALAARNLHMWVRDARLAPSLIIMLMMPILGLGFSLSPTGASTGWFLFVFTPLIFGQTAGMLLSYDSTAYWMHVSAGVTGRADRFGRLFASLPALIVVSIFNGVLASIALPIGMSWLALTIASFSLGLLTASLMSAITGYRAFGVQPPGTSAMSTKGTANQMATFIGGLVVFTLGSLLMVPAVLAYIYLGPIITEAAVYLLVLVWTLGISYVALRIGAGLLERNQAAILQQIKSWPGH
;
A
#
# COMPACT_ATOMS: atom_id res chain seq x y z
N MET A 1 -16.75 27.26 8.44
CA MET A 1 -16.35 26.29 7.39
C MET A 1 -15.19 25.40 7.82
N VAL A 2 -14.00 25.94 8.13
CA VAL A 2 -12.81 25.16 8.56
C VAL A 2 -13.12 24.26 9.76
N ALA A 3 -13.64 24.82 10.85
CA ALA A 3 -14.00 24.06 12.06
C ALA A 3 -15.04 22.95 11.78
N SER A 4 -15.99 23.19 10.88
CA SER A 4 -17.03 22.22 10.51
C SER A 4 -16.43 21.01 9.78
N ILE A 5 -15.50 21.23 8.83
CA ILE A 5 -14.84 20.16 8.08
C ILE A 5 -13.90 19.36 8.98
N ILE A 6 -13.12 20.03 9.83
CA ILE A 6 -12.27 19.37 10.84
C ILE A 6 -13.13 18.54 11.79
N GLY A 7 -14.23 19.11 12.29
CA GLY A 7 -15.18 18.42 13.16
C GLY A 7 -15.80 17.19 12.49
N LEU A 8 -16.18 17.29 11.21
CA LEU A 8 -16.72 16.16 10.43
C LEU A 8 -15.67 15.06 10.27
N LYS A 9 -14.42 15.41 9.95
CA LYS A 9 -13.32 14.45 9.86
C LYS A 9 -13.08 13.74 11.19
N LEU A 10 -12.96 14.50 12.29
CA LEU A 10 -12.72 13.94 13.62
C LEU A 10 -13.88 13.05 14.08
N ARG A 11 -15.13 13.47 13.85
CA ARG A 11 -16.31 12.64 14.15
C ARG A 11 -16.36 11.37 13.30
N SER A 12 -15.99 11.46 12.02
CA SER A 12 -15.91 10.28 11.15
C SER A 12 -14.83 9.31 11.61
N LEU A 13 -13.64 9.81 11.99
CA LEU A 13 -12.58 9.00 12.58
C LEU A 13 -13.03 8.37 13.90
N TRP A 14 -13.59 9.16 14.80
CA TRP A 14 -14.10 8.69 16.09
C TRP A 14 -15.16 7.61 15.93
N ASN A 15 -16.18 7.84 15.11
CA ASN A 15 -17.24 6.86 14.85
C ASN A 15 -16.69 5.58 14.22
N ASN A 16 -15.72 5.70 13.30
CA ASN A 16 -15.08 4.53 12.71
C ASN A 16 -14.29 3.69 13.73
N LEU A 17 -13.67 4.34 14.72
CA LEU A 17 -12.90 3.71 15.78
C LEU A 17 -13.79 3.09 16.87
N THR A 18 -14.83 3.81 17.31
CA THR A 18 -15.70 3.37 18.42
C THR A 18 -16.75 2.36 18.02
N GLN A 19 -17.07 2.22 16.72
CA GLN A 19 -18.03 1.20 16.26
C GLN A 19 -17.65 -0.24 16.62
N LYS A 20 -16.36 -0.54 16.85
CA LYS A 20 -15.91 -1.88 17.26
C LYS A 20 -14.79 -1.78 18.29
N TRP A 21 -14.99 -2.37 19.47
CA TRP A 21 -14.06 -2.31 20.61
C TRP A 21 -12.61 -2.69 20.24
N TRP A 22 -12.43 -3.70 19.39
CA TRP A 22 -11.10 -4.16 18.98
C TRP A 22 -10.34 -3.14 18.11
N LYS A 23 -11.05 -2.28 17.34
CA LYS A 23 -10.39 -1.22 16.53
C LYS A 23 -9.72 -0.23 17.46
N LEU A 24 -10.41 0.14 18.53
CA LEU A 24 -9.90 1.02 19.57
C LEU A 24 -8.63 0.41 20.19
N VAL A 25 -8.67 -0.88 20.57
CA VAL A 25 -7.51 -1.59 21.13
C VAL A 25 -6.30 -1.56 20.19
N LEU A 26 -6.48 -1.88 18.90
CA LEU A 26 -5.37 -1.87 17.93
C LEU A 26 -4.79 -0.46 17.74
N VAL A 27 -5.63 0.57 17.69
CA VAL A 27 -5.14 1.95 17.58
C VAL A 27 -4.43 2.40 18.84
N ILE A 28 -4.91 2.01 20.03
CA ILE A 28 -4.21 2.29 21.29
C ILE A 28 -2.85 1.60 21.30
N LEU A 29 -2.77 0.31 20.95
CA LEU A 29 -1.50 -0.43 20.90
C LEU A 29 -0.53 0.18 19.87
N ALA A 30 -1.02 0.52 18.67
CA ALA A 30 -0.20 1.19 17.67
C ALA A 30 0.28 2.56 18.16
N THR A 31 -0.60 3.36 18.79
CA THR A 31 -0.25 4.67 19.34
C THR A 31 0.77 4.55 20.47
N LEU A 32 0.63 3.56 21.35
CA LEU A 32 1.60 3.27 22.40
C LEU A 32 2.95 2.83 21.82
N TYR A 33 2.96 1.94 20.84
CA TYR A 33 4.20 1.47 20.20
C TYR A 33 4.92 2.59 19.46
N PHE A 34 4.25 3.27 18.52
CA PHE A 34 4.85 4.36 17.76
C PHE A 34 5.14 5.56 18.66
N GLY A 35 4.26 5.90 19.59
CA GLY A 35 4.47 6.97 20.56
C GLY A 35 5.66 6.69 21.47
N ALA A 36 5.82 5.47 21.96
CA ALA A 36 6.99 5.06 22.74
C ALA A 36 8.25 5.05 21.88
N PHE A 37 8.20 4.57 20.64
CA PHE A 37 9.34 4.58 19.72
C PHE A 37 9.82 6.00 19.41
N PHE A 38 8.92 6.88 18.97
CA PHE A 38 9.25 8.27 18.66
C PHE A 38 9.60 9.06 19.94
N GLY A 39 8.89 8.82 21.04
CA GLY A 39 9.21 9.42 22.34
C GLY A 39 10.60 9.00 22.83
N PHE A 40 10.93 7.72 22.74
CA PHE A 40 12.25 7.21 23.12
C PHE A 40 13.34 7.73 22.18
N MET A 41 13.12 7.74 20.87
CA MET A 41 14.14 8.18 19.90
C MET A 41 14.40 9.69 19.96
N LEU A 42 13.38 10.50 20.25
CA LEU A 42 13.44 11.96 20.11
C LEU A 42 13.49 12.70 21.45
N ILE A 43 12.90 12.16 22.51
CA ILE A 43 12.79 12.82 23.83
C ILE A 43 13.77 12.22 24.84
N ALA A 44 13.97 10.89 24.85
CA ALA A 44 14.88 10.27 25.82
C ALA A 44 16.34 10.78 25.74
N PRO A 45 16.93 11.04 24.56
CA PRO A 45 18.27 11.60 24.48
C PRO A 45 18.32 13.03 25.02
N LEU A 46 17.24 13.81 24.87
CA LEU A 46 17.15 15.14 25.46
C LEU A 46 17.07 15.11 26.98
N LEU A 47 16.60 14.03 27.59
CA LEU A 47 16.57 13.89 29.05
C LEU A 47 17.89 13.35 29.61
N ILE A 48 18.54 12.44 28.88
CA ILE A 48 19.67 11.65 29.37
C ILE A 48 21.04 12.23 28.96
N LEU A 49 21.13 12.92 27.81
CA LEU A 49 22.42 13.39 27.28
C LEU A 49 22.90 14.67 27.99
N ASP A 50 24.20 14.66 28.31
CA ASP A 50 24.96 15.82 28.79
C ASP A 50 25.10 16.90 27.71
N ALA A 51 25.42 18.13 28.13
CA ALA A 51 25.53 19.30 27.24
C ALA A 51 26.49 19.10 26.05
N SER A 52 27.55 18.28 26.22
CA SER A 52 28.51 17.94 25.16
C SER A 52 27.92 17.08 24.04
N LEU A 53 26.88 16.28 24.32
CA LEU A 53 26.24 15.37 23.37
C LEU A 53 24.95 15.96 22.76
N LEU A 54 24.47 17.10 23.26
CA LEU A 54 23.29 17.80 22.74
C LEU A 54 23.49 18.40 21.33
N ILE A 55 24.70 18.86 21.01
CA ILE A 55 25.01 19.43 19.69
C ILE A 55 25.04 18.34 18.58
N PRO A 56 25.70 17.19 18.77
CA PRO A 56 25.54 16.05 17.86
C PRO A 56 24.09 15.59 17.73
N PHE A 57 23.36 15.52 18.86
CA PHE A 57 21.98 15.08 18.87
C PHE A 57 21.04 16.00 18.07
N THR A 58 21.17 17.32 18.20
CA THR A 58 20.35 18.28 17.43
C THR A 58 20.60 18.19 15.93
N LYS A 59 21.84 17.94 15.51
CA LYS A 59 22.17 17.66 14.09
C LYS A 59 21.52 16.37 13.59
N VAL A 60 21.56 15.31 14.39
CA VAL A 60 20.88 14.03 14.07
C VAL A 60 19.36 14.21 14.02
N ALA A 61 18.78 14.96 14.97
CA ALA A 61 17.34 15.24 15.01
C ALA A 61 16.87 16.01 13.77
N LEU A 62 17.67 16.97 13.28
CA LEU A 62 17.39 17.68 12.02
C LEU A 62 17.44 16.74 10.81
N LEU A 63 18.38 15.80 10.75
CA LEU A 63 18.45 14.79 9.69
C LEU A 63 17.23 13.86 9.74
N VAL A 64 16.85 13.38 10.93
CA VAL A 64 15.66 12.55 11.15
C VAL A 64 14.39 13.31 10.76
N ALA A 65 14.28 14.60 11.10
CA ALA A 65 13.18 15.46 10.70
C ALA A 65 13.12 15.61 9.17
N SER A 66 14.27 15.81 8.52
CA SER A 66 14.37 15.92 7.05
C SER A 66 13.90 14.63 6.36
N VAL A 67 14.36 13.48 6.82
CA VAL A 67 13.96 12.16 6.30
C VAL A 67 12.49 11.87 6.54
N SER A 68 11.99 12.11 7.77
CA SER A 68 10.58 11.91 8.12
C SER A 68 9.66 12.78 7.25
N THR A 69 10.11 13.98 6.93
CA THR A 69 9.37 14.93 6.11
C THR A 69 9.39 14.53 4.63
N LEU A 70 10.52 14.06 4.11
CA LEU A 70 10.62 13.48 2.77
C LEU A 70 9.71 12.24 2.62
N ALA A 71 9.69 11.39 3.65
CA ALA A 71 8.80 10.23 3.68
C ALA A 71 7.33 10.66 3.65
N TRP A 72 6.95 11.71 4.39
CA TRP A 72 5.57 12.22 4.38
C TRP A 72 5.19 12.92 3.05
N ALA A 73 6.12 13.65 2.43
CA ALA A 73 5.89 14.27 1.12
C ALA A 73 5.81 13.24 -0.01
N GLY A 74 6.59 12.15 0.08
CA GLY A 74 6.61 11.06 -0.88
C GLY A 74 5.48 10.05 -0.69
N ALA A 75 4.97 9.84 0.53
CA ALA A 75 3.95 8.84 0.84
C ALA A 75 2.74 8.82 -0.13
N PRO A 76 2.21 9.97 -0.60
CA PRO A 76 1.10 9.95 -1.55
C PRO A 76 1.46 9.47 -2.96
N LEU A 77 2.71 9.63 -3.41
CA LEU A 77 3.19 9.09 -4.69
C LEU A 77 3.14 7.56 -4.73
N PHE A 78 3.13 6.93 -3.55
CA PHE A 78 3.17 5.49 -3.37
C PHE A 78 1.82 4.89 -3.00
N GLY A 79 0.74 5.66 -3.14
CA GLY A 79 -0.63 5.21 -2.83
C GLY A 79 -0.99 5.22 -1.33
N MET A 80 -0.06 5.57 -0.44
CA MET A 80 -0.25 5.58 1.02
C MET A 80 -0.94 6.85 1.58
N GLY A 81 -1.45 7.75 0.72
CA GLY A 81 -1.83 9.11 1.15
C GLY A 81 -3.23 9.59 0.75
N LEU A 82 -4.04 8.80 0.05
CA LEU A 82 -5.36 9.26 -0.37
C LEU A 82 -6.35 9.08 0.78
N ASP A 83 -6.30 9.97 1.77
CA ASP A 83 -7.39 10.14 2.73
C ASP A 83 -8.64 10.61 1.97
N ALA A 84 -9.42 9.65 1.47
CA ALA A 84 -10.63 9.87 0.68
C ALA A 84 -11.71 10.63 1.48
N THR A 85 -11.60 10.68 2.82
CA THR A 85 -12.55 11.40 3.68
C THR A 85 -12.55 12.91 3.44
N THR A 86 -11.44 13.45 2.92
CA THR A 86 -11.27 14.89 2.63
C THR A 86 -10.97 15.15 1.15
N ALA A 87 -11.35 14.23 0.26
CA ALA A 87 -11.16 14.42 -1.18
C ALA A 87 -12.02 15.58 -1.70
N PRO A 88 -11.48 16.55 -2.47
CA PRO A 88 -12.25 17.65 -3.05
C PRO A 88 -13.51 17.18 -3.80
N LYS A 89 -13.40 16.09 -4.57
CA LYS A 89 -14.49 15.47 -5.33
C LYS A 89 -15.71 15.10 -4.47
N SER A 90 -15.53 14.67 -3.21
CA SER A 90 -16.67 14.29 -2.35
C SER A 90 -17.49 15.50 -1.88
N PHE A 91 -16.92 16.70 -1.91
CA PHE A 91 -17.59 17.95 -1.56
C PHE A 91 -18.23 18.65 -2.76
N ALA A 92 -17.92 18.23 -4.00
CA ALA A 92 -18.42 18.85 -5.23
C ALA A 92 -19.96 18.96 -5.32
N PRO A 93 -20.75 17.98 -4.84
CA PRO A 93 -22.21 18.09 -4.85
C PRO A 93 -22.77 19.11 -3.84
N TYR A 94 -21.98 19.49 -2.83
CA TYR A 94 -22.49 20.23 -1.67
C TYR A 94 -21.99 21.67 -1.60
N VAL A 95 -20.78 21.96 -2.11
CA VAL A 95 -20.15 23.27 -1.97
C VAL A 95 -19.36 23.64 -3.21
N ALA A 96 -19.43 24.91 -3.63
CA ALA A 96 -18.62 25.44 -4.72
C ALA A 96 -17.11 25.48 -4.38
N PRO A 97 -16.21 25.35 -5.37
CA PRO A 97 -14.76 25.40 -5.15
C PRO A 97 -14.30 26.82 -4.76
N THR A 98 -14.28 27.12 -3.47
CA THR A 98 -13.86 28.43 -2.92
C THR A 98 -12.48 28.36 -2.26
N ARG A 99 -11.81 29.51 -2.12
CA ARG A 99 -10.53 29.58 -1.37
C ARG A 99 -10.69 29.15 0.09
N SER A 100 -11.85 29.40 0.68
CA SER A 100 -12.19 28.97 2.05
C SER A 100 -12.25 27.44 2.17
N LEU A 101 -12.86 26.76 1.18
CA LEU A 101 -12.87 25.30 1.11
C LEU A 101 -11.46 24.74 0.96
N SER A 102 -10.65 25.28 0.05
CA SER A 102 -9.26 24.83 -0.16
C SER A 102 -8.42 24.93 1.12
N ARG A 103 -8.55 26.02 1.88
CA ARG A 103 -7.88 26.17 3.19
C ARG A 103 -8.42 25.17 4.22
N ALA A 104 -9.73 24.96 4.28
CA ALA A 104 -10.34 24.01 5.21
C ALA A 104 -9.87 22.57 4.97
N LEU A 105 -9.77 22.13 3.71
CA LEU A 105 -9.25 20.81 3.34
C LEU A 105 -7.77 20.66 3.73
N LEU A 106 -6.98 21.71 3.55
CA LEU A 106 -5.57 21.73 3.95
C LEU A 106 -5.42 21.57 5.47
N TYR A 107 -6.12 22.38 6.27
CA TYR A 107 -6.07 22.26 7.73
C TYR A 107 -6.63 20.92 8.24
N ALA A 108 -7.67 20.39 7.61
CA ALA A 108 -8.19 19.07 7.94
C ALA A 108 -7.17 17.95 7.66
N SER A 109 -6.26 18.14 6.70
CA SER A 109 -5.22 17.14 6.44
C SER A 109 -4.16 17.04 7.54
N VAL A 110 -3.92 18.15 8.27
CA VAL A 110 -3.04 18.18 9.45
C VAL A 110 -3.69 17.47 10.64
N ALA A 111 -5.02 17.54 10.76
CA ALA A 111 -5.82 16.90 11.82
C ALA A 111 -5.96 15.38 11.62
N GLY A 112 -4.84 14.66 11.58
CA GLY A 112 -4.78 13.20 11.48
C GLY A 112 -3.52 12.62 12.13
N PRO A 113 -3.36 11.28 12.15
CA PRO A 113 -2.25 10.62 12.82
C PRO A 113 -0.87 11.10 12.35
N ALA A 114 -0.70 11.34 11.05
CA ALA A 114 0.56 11.84 10.49
C ALA A 114 0.92 13.24 11.02
N GLY A 115 -0.06 14.15 11.09
CA GLY A 115 0.16 15.48 11.66
C GLY A 115 0.49 15.45 13.16
N LEU A 116 -0.08 14.49 13.92
CA LEU A 116 0.28 14.27 15.32
C LEU A 116 1.73 13.79 15.48
N ILE A 117 2.19 12.83 14.65
CA ILE A 117 3.57 12.34 14.69
C ILE A 117 4.54 13.49 14.37
N THR A 118 4.27 14.28 13.35
CA THR A 118 5.14 15.42 13.00
C THR A 118 5.12 16.52 14.05
N LEU A 119 3.96 16.75 14.69
CA LEU A 119 3.87 17.64 15.86
C LEU A 119 4.80 17.15 16.98
N LEU A 120 4.78 15.86 17.32
CA LEU A 120 5.67 15.28 18.35
C LEU A 120 7.16 15.46 18.00
N VAL A 121 7.53 15.29 16.73
CA VAL A 121 8.91 15.54 16.25
C VAL A 121 9.33 16.99 16.49
N PHE A 122 8.45 17.96 16.19
CA PHE A 122 8.74 19.37 16.40
C PHE A 122 8.76 19.77 17.89
N VAL A 123 7.90 19.16 18.73
CA VAL A 123 7.93 19.37 20.18
C VAL A 123 9.26 18.89 20.76
N ALA A 124 9.72 17.71 20.36
CA ALA A 124 11.01 17.18 20.79
C ALA A 124 12.16 18.12 20.39
N GLY A 125 12.20 18.58 19.13
CA GLY A 125 13.21 19.56 18.68
C GLY A 125 13.20 20.84 19.52
N THR A 126 12.00 21.38 19.78
CA THR A 126 11.82 22.60 20.57
C THR A 126 12.30 22.44 22.02
N ALA A 127 12.00 21.29 22.65
CA ALA A 127 12.46 20.99 24.01
C ALA A 127 14.00 20.97 24.11
N GLY A 128 14.69 20.54 23.05
CA GLY A 128 16.14 20.60 22.98
C GLY A 128 16.70 22.02 23.02
N LEU A 129 16.05 22.99 22.38
CA LEU A 129 16.48 24.41 22.40
C LEU A 129 16.39 25.02 23.80
N PHE A 130 15.34 24.69 24.55
CA PHE A 130 15.21 25.14 25.94
C PHE A 130 16.28 24.54 26.86
N LYS A 131 16.73 23.30 26.60
CA LYS A 131 17.76 22.64 27.42
C LYS A 131 19.16 23.25 27.22
N VAL A 132 19.43 23.88 26.07
CA VAL A 132 20.73 24.52 25.76
C VAL A 132 20.78 25.98 26.25
N ASN A 133 19.88 26.39 27.15
CA ASN A 133 19.78 27.77 27.70
C ASN A 133 19.53 28.86 26.63
N GLU A 134 18.85 28.51 25.54
CA GLU A 134 18.50 29.41 24.45
C GLU A 134 16.97 29.63 24.38
N PRO A 135 16.35 30.26 25.40
CA PRO A 135 14.90 30.31 25.54
C PRO A 135 14.23 31.13 24.43
N LEU A 136 14.91 32.16 23.89
CA LEU A 136 14.39 33.00 22.82
C LEU A 136 14.15 32.19 21.53
N TYR A 137 15.10 31.33 21.16
CA TYR A 137 14.98 30.46 19.99
C TYR A 137 14.02 29.30 20.24
N GLY A 138 13.89 28.82 21.48
CA GLY A 138 12.84 27.89 21.89
C GLY A 138 11.43 28.46 21.64
N VAL A 139 11.19 29.70 22.06
CA VAL A 139 9.91 30.41 21.80
C VAL A 139 9.68 30.60 20.30
N LEU A 140 10.70 31.00 19.54
CA LEU A 140 10.61 31.14 18.10
C LEU A 140 10.22 29.82 17.40
N SER A 141 10.76 28.69 17.85
CA SER A 141 10.40 27.36 17.34
C SER A 141 8.91 27.05 17.54
N ILE A 142 8.35 27.37 18.72
CA ILE A 142 6.91 27.21 18.99
C ILE A 142 6.07 28.03 18.00
N VAL A 143 6.50 29.25 17.67
CA VAL A 143 5.78 30.13 16.73
C VAL A 143 5.84 29.60 15.30
N LEU A 144 6.99 29.05 14.87
CA LEU A 144 7.18 28.54 13.51
C LEU A 144 6.57 27.15 13.29
N MET A 145 6.36 26.39 14.35
CA MET A 145 5.87 25.01 14.29
C MET A 145 4.52 24.83 13.55
N PRO A 146 3.47 25.66 13.76
CA PRO A 146 2.25 25.58 12.96
C PRO A 146 2.48 25.84 11.47
N PHE A 147 3.37 26.78 11.13
CA PHE A 147 3.71 27.07 9.74
C PHE A 147 4.48 25.91 9.10
N ALA A 148 5.41 25.31 9.82
CA ALA A 148 6.09 24.09 9.38
C ALA A 148 5.07 22.96 9.11
N LEU A 149 4.13 22.71 10.02
CA LEU A 149 3.13 21.66 9.81
C LEU A 149 2.24 21.90 8.57
N VAL A 150 1.79 23.15 8.38
CA VAL A 150 0.91 23.48 7.25
C VAL A 150 1.66 23.46 5.92
N SER A 151 2.93 23.88 5.88
CA SER A 151 3.74 23.82 4.66
C SER A 151 3.96 22.37 4.21
N LEU A 152 4.24 21.47 5.16
CA LEU A 152 4.40 20.04 4.87
C LEU A 152 3.12 19.39 4.36
N ALA A 153 1.99 19.70 5.01
CA ALA A 153 0.69 19.27 4.54
C ALA A 153 0.38 19.81 3.13
N LEU A 154 0.76 21.06 2.85
CA LEU A 154 0.55 21.71 1.55
C LEU A 154 1.38 21.04 0.45
N VAL A 155 2.65 20.77 0.69
CA VAL A 155 3.52 20.08 -0.27
C VAL A 155 2.98 18.67 -0.54
N SER A 156 2.70 17.90 0.52
CA SER A 156 2.18 16.53 0.41
C SER A 156 0.87 16.50 -0.41
N ARG A 157 -0.08 17.39 -0.10
CA ARG A 157 -1.36 17.48 -0.82
C ARG A 157 -1.17 17.96 -2.25
N PHE A 158 -0.36 18.99 -2.48
CA PHE A 158 -0.11 19.51 -3.82
C PHE A 158 0.47 18.42 -4.74
N ILE A 159 1.49 17.69 -4.28
CA ILE A 159 2.10 16.57 -5.03
C ILE A 159 1.04 15.50 -5.33
N SER A 160 0.24 15.11 -4.33
CA SER A 160 -0.81 14.09 -4.48
C SER A 160 -1.79 14.40 -5.60
N PHE A 161 -2.35 15.61 -5.57
CA PHE A 161 -3.42 16.00 -6.49
C PHE A 161 -2.87 16.42 -7.85
N TRP A 162 -1.70 17.04 -7.90
CA TRP A 162 -1.04 17.34 -9.18
C TRP A 162 -0.70 16.07 -9.95
N PHE A 163 -0.20 15.05 -9.24
CA PHE A 163 0.11 13.75 -9.83
C PHE A 163 -1.17 13.06 -10.32
N ALA A 164 -2.19 12.94 -9.45
CA ALA A 164 -3.47 12.36 -9.81
C ALA A 164 -4.08 13.01 -11.06
N ALA A 165 -4.04 14.35 -11.11
CA ALA A 165 -4.60 15.12 -12.21
C ALA A 165 -3.85 14.87 -13.53
N ARG A 166 -2.54 14.62 -13.56
CA ARG A 166 -1.82 14.31 -14.83
C ARG A 166 -1.96 12.86 -15.28
N VAL A 167 -2.25 12.00 -14.33
CA VAL A 167 -2.31 10.56 -14.51
C VAL A 167 -3.66 10.10 -15.08
N GLU A 168 -4.73 10.88 -14.92
CA GLU A 168 -6.10 10.57 -15.42
C GLU A 168 -6.25 10.44 -16.94
N ALA A 169 -5.21 10.66 -17.76
CA ALA A 169 -5.31 10.62 -19.23
C ALA A 169 -5.43 9.20 -19.83
N SER A 170 -5.00 8.13 -19.13
CA SER A 170 -5.31 6.74 -19.51
C SER A 170 -5.14 5.76 -18.34
N GLN A 171 -6.01 4.75 -18.24
CA GLN A 171 -5.95 3.72 -17.18
C GLN A 171 -4.56 3.05 -17.14
N GLY A 172 -3.98 2.71 -18.30
CA GLY A 172 -2.65 2.08 -18.37
C GLY A 172 -1.50 2.98 -17.90
N ARG A 173 -1.54 4.29 -18.16
CA ARG A 173 -0.48 5.23 -17.72
C ARG A 173 -0.54 5.45 -16.20
N ARG A 174 -1.74 5.44 -15.62
CA ARG A 174 -1.94 5.45 -14.17
C ARG A 174 -1.36 4.23 -13.49
N ASP A 175 -1.63 3.06 -14.04
CA ASP A 175 -1.16 1.82 -13.43
C ASP A 175 0.37 1.71 -13.55
N LEU A 176 0.94 2.06 -14.72
CA LEU A 176 2.40 2.14 -14.92
C LEU A 176 3.08 3.13 -13.96
N MET A 177 2.52 4.34 -13.80
CA MET A 177 3.10 5.35 -12.93
C MET A 177 3.02 4.98 -11.44
N GLN A 178 1.95 4.29 -11.03
CA GLN A 178 1.86 3.73 -9.67
C GLN A 178 2.88 2.62 -9.47
N MET A 179 3.08 1.73 -10.45
CA MET A 179 4.12 0.70 -10.40
C MET A 179 5.51 1.33 -10.27
N VAL A 180 5.85 2.29 -11.12
CA VAL A 180 7.14 3.01 -11.06
C VAL A 180 7.29 3.72 -9.71
N GLY A 181 6.22 4.34 -9.20
CA GLY A 181 6.22 4.97 -7.87
C GLY A 181 6.61 3.96 -6.79
N VAL A 182 5.97 2.80 -6.74
CA VAL A 182 6.27 1.77 -5.73
C VAL A 182 7.71 1.27 -5.86
N VAL A 183 8.17 1.02 -7.09
CA VAL A 183 9.56 0.62 -7.36
C VAL A 183 10.54 1.67 -6.84
N LEU A 184 10.28 2.96 -7.11
CA LEU A 184 11.12 4.07 -6.63
C LEU A 184 11.08 4.21 -5.11
N PHE A 185 9.90 4.12 -4.48
CA PHE A 185 9.79 4.16 -3.02
C PHE A 185 10.65 3.10 -2.37
N VAL A 186 10.52 1.89 -2.89
CA VAL A 186 11.20 0.72 -2.42
C VAL A 186 12.71 0.86 -2.63
N ALA A 187 13.16 1.35 -3.79
CA ALA A 187 14.57 1.63 -4.04
C ALA A 187 15.12 2.70 -3.08
N ILE A 188 14.33 3.73 -2.77
CA ILE A 188 14.67 4.76 -1.77
C ILE A 188 14.76 4.15 -0.36
N MET A 189 13.80 3.30 0.02
CA MET A 189 13.79 2.63 1.33
C MET A 189 14.95 1.64 1.47
N TRP A 190 15.27 0.91 0.41
CA TRP A 190 16.43 0.02 0.36
C TRP A 190 17.73 0.81 0.47
N GLY A 191 17.89 1.88 -0.33
CA GLY A 191 19.05 2.78 -0.24
C GLY A 191 19.18 3.44 1.13
N PHE A 192 18.06 3.86 1.74
CA PHE A 192 18.04 4.40 3.10
C PHE A 192 18.44 3.34 4.14
N SER A 193 17.95 2.12 4.02
CA SER A 193 18.33 1.03 4.93
C SER A 193 19.81 0.68 4.81
N TYR A 194 20.33 0.61 3.59
CA TYR A 194 21.76 0.36 3.33
C TYR A 194 22.64 1.52 3.84
N PHE A 195 22.15 2.76 3.70
CA PHE A 195 22.78 3.92 4.30
C PHE A 195 22.79 3.82 5.83
N MET A 196 21.64 3.52 6.46
CA MET A 196 21.54 3.42 7.92
C MET A 196 22.38 2.26 8.49
N SER A 197 22.47 1.13 7.77
CA SER A 197 23.30 -0.01 8.18
C SER A 197 24.79 0.36 8.17
N THR A 198 25.27 0.90 7.05
CA THR A 198 26.67 1.31 6.89
C THR A 198 27.03 2.46 7.85
N PHE A 199 26.06 3.33 8.17
CA PHE A 199 26.25 4.38 9.19
C PHE A 199 26.40 3.79 10.59
N ALA A 200 25.53 2.86 10.98
CA ALA A 200 25.56 2.24 12.30
C ALA A 200 26.86 1.43 12.55
N GLU A 201 27.44 0.86 11.51
CA GLU A 201 28.70 0.12 11.57
C GLU A 201 29.94 1.02 11.55
N GLY A 202 29.77 2.35 11.47
CA GLY A 202 30.87 3.30 11.37
C GLY A 202 31.61 3.25 10.02
N GLY A 203 31.06 2.52 9.03
CA GLY A 203 31.65 2.37 7.69
C GLY A 203 31.55 3.62 6.83
N MET A 204 30.74 4.61 7.24
CA MET A 204 30.74 5.93 6.62
C MET A 204 31.25 6.99 7.61
N ASN A 205 32.40 7.59 7.28
CA ASN A 205 32.80 8.89 7.85
C ASN A 205 31.92 9.99 7.22
N LEU A 206 30.66 10.03 7.61
CA LEU A 206 29.78 11.13 7.26
C LEU A 206 30.15 12.31 8.14
N ASP A 207 30.70 13.36 7.51
CA ASP A 207 30.73 14.66 8.17
C ASP A 207 29.28 15.12 8.38
N ILE A 208 28.79 14.91 9.60
CA ILE A 208 27.47 15.33 10.05
C ILE A 208 27.28 16.83 9.77
N GLY A 209 28.36 17.63 9.82
CA GLY A 209 28.35 19.04 9.43
C GLY A 209 27.94 19.24 7.97
N THR A 210 28.56 18.54 7.03
CA THR A 210 28.22 18.58 5.61
C THR A 210 26.78 18.12 5.35
N LEU A 211 26.33 17.03 5.98
CA LEU A 211 24.95 16.56 5.81
C LEU A 211 23.91 17.52 6.38
N THR A 212 24.16 18.09 7.55
CA THR A 212 23.31 19.15 8.11
C THR A 212 23.32 20.40 7.22
N ASN A 213 24.46 20.75 6.63
CA ASN A 213 24.58 21.86 5.68
C ASN A 213 23.82 21.62 4.37
N ILE A 214 23.67 20.39 3.91
CA ILE A 214 22.82 20.06 2.76
C ILE A 214 21.35 20.03 3.20
N ALA A 215 21.05 19.37 4.31
CA ALA A 215 19.70 19.18 4.82
C ALA A 215 18.99 20.51 5.11
N LYS A 216 19.70 21.51 5.65
CA LYS A 216 19.14 22.86 5.92
C LYS A 216 18.61 23.55 4.66
N TRP A 217 19.13 23.23 3.47
CA TRP A 217 18.65 23.82 2.21
C TRP A 217 17.49 23.04 1.57
N THR A 218 17.07 21.93 2.18
CA THR A 218 15.93 21.18 1.65
C THR A 218 14.61 21.90 1.90
N PRO A 219 13.62 21.73 1.00
CA PRO A 219 12.27 22.29 1.17
C PRO A 219 11.57 22.00 2.49
N PHE A 220 12.03 20.92 3.11
CA PHE A 220 11.37 20.15 4.13
C PHE A 220 11.94 20.45 5.51
N ALA A 221 13.26 20.64 5.61
CA ALA A 221 13.94 20.99 6.86
C ALA A 221 14.05 22.50 7.08
N GLY A 222 14.01 23.31 6.00
CA GLY A 222 14.32 24.73 6.04
C GLY A 222 13.53 25.54 7.07
N ILE A 223 12.21 25.35 7.19
CA ILE A 223 11.39 26.12 8.15
C ILE A 223 11.71 25.72 9.61
N VAL A 224 12.05 24.44 9.82
CA VAL A 224 12.34 23.87 11.14
C VAL A 224 13.75 24.25 11.59
N SER A 225 14.67 24.48 10.65
CA SER A 225 16.06 24.85 10.95
C SER A 225 16.26 26.32 11.34
N ILE A 226 15.29 27.22 11.10
CA ILE A 226 15.44 28.66 11.36
C ILE A 226 15.87 28.96 12.81
N PRO A 227 15.22 28.42 13.86
CA PRO A 227 15.64 28.69 15.24
C PRO A 227 17.05 28.19 15.53
N TYR A 228 17.44 27.06 14.94
CA TYR A 228 18.77 26.48 15.12
C TYR A 228 19.87 27.28 14.42
N LEU A 229 19.59 27.87 13.26
CA LEU A 229 20.55 28.73 12.55
C LEU A 229 20.76 30.06 13.27
N LEU A 230 19.70 30.64 13.81
CA LEU A 230 19.79 31.86 14.59
C LEU A 230 20.54 31.62 15.91
N ALA A 231 20.30 30.48 16.58
CA ALA A 231 21.08 30.05 17.74
C ALA A 231 22.56 29.84 17.39
N GLY A 232 22.87 29.39 16.17
CA GLY A 232 24.23 29.28 15.65
C GLY A 232 24.87 30.58 15.15
N GLY A 233 24.16 31.73 15.20
CA GLY A 233 24.64 33.02 14.70
C GLY A 233 24.59 33.20 13.17
N GLU A 234 24.02 32.26 12.43
CA GLU A 234 23.93 32.29 10.96
C GLU A 234 22.69 33.09 10.47
N LEU A 235 22.77 34.42 10.50
CA LEU A 235 21.65 35.31 10.12
C LEU A 235 21.27 35.22 8.63
N ILE A 236 22.25 35.19 7.72
CA ILE A 236 21.99 35.17 6.27
C ILE A 236 21.25 33.88 5.86
N PRO A 237 21.70 32.67 6.23
CA PRO A 237 20.97 31.43 5.97
C PRO A 237 19.54 31.43 6.54
N ALA A 238 19.35 31.97 7.75
CA ALA A 238 18.02 32.06 8.36
C ALA A 238 17.07 32.95 7.53
N LEU A 239 17.54 34.11 7.06
CA LEU A 239 16.74 35.01 6.21
C LEU A 239 16.38 34.38 4.86
N VAL A 240 17.32 33.66 4.23
CA VAL A 240 17.05 32.95 2.98
C VAL A 240 16.00 31.86 3.19
N GLN A 241 16.05 31.13 4.31
CA GLN A 241 15.04 30.11 4.64
C GLN A 241 13.65 30.70 4.90
N VAL A 242 13.57 31.88 5.51
CA VAL A 242 12.30 32.61 5.68
C VAL A 242 11.73 32.99 4.31
N ALA A 243 12.53 33.59 3.43
CA ALA A 243 12.12 33.95 2.07
C ALA A 243 11.66 32.73 1.27
N TYR A 244 12.40 31.64 1.40
CA TYR A 244 12.10 30.35 0.80
C TYR A 244 10.77 29.75 1.31
N GLY A 245 10.53 29.78 2.62
CA GLY A 245 9.26 29.32 3.22
C GLY A 245 8.07 30.11 2.70
N VAL A 246 8.21 31.44 2.58
CA VAL A 246 7.19 32.32 1.99
C VAL A 246 6.95 31.98 0.51
N ALA A 247 8.00 31.71 -0.26
CA ALA A 247 7.89 31.29 -1.66
C ALA A 247 7.13 29.97 -1.83
N ILE A 248 7.43 28.95 -1.01
CA ILE A 248 6.67 27.69 -0.98
C ILE A 248 5.19 27.96 -0.71
N PHE A 249 4.90 28.71 0.36
CA PHE A 249 3.52 28.96 0.79
C PHE A 249 2.70 29.69 -0.27
N THR A 250 3.31 30.68 -0.94
CA THR A 250 2.65 31.48 -1.96
C THR A 250 2.43 30.69 -3.25
N VAL A 251 3.48 30.04 -3.78
CA VAL A 251 3.41 29.29 -5.05
C VAL A 251 2.53 28.04 -4.90
N LEU A 252 2.80 27.19 -3.90
CA LEU A 252 2.02 25.97 -3.71
C LEU A 252 0.62 26.28 -3.19
N GLY A 253 0.44 27.34 -2.40
CA GLY A 253 -0.87 27.78 -1.91
C GLY A 253 -1.78 28.26 -3.04
N ALA A 254 -1.22 29.01 -4.01
CA ALA A 254 -1.93 29.42 -5.22
C ALA A 254 -2.28 28.21 -6.09
N GLY A 255 -1.31 27.32 -6.31
CA GLY A 255 -1.51 26.10 -7.09
C GLY A 255 -2.51 25.12 -6.46
N TRP A 256 -2.55 25.03 -5.13
CA TRP A 256 -3.48 24.17 -4.39
C TRP A 256 -4.94 24.50 -4.69
N HIS A 257 -5.30 25.79 -4.71
CA HIS A 257 -6.66 26.19 -5.02
C HIS A 257 -7.05 25.82 -6.46
N SER A 258 -6.14 25.96 -7.42
CA SER A 258 -6.36 25.57 -8.81
C SER A 258 -6.61 24.06 -8.95
N LEU A 259 -5.87 23.22 -8.22
CA LEU A 259 -6.05 21.77 -8.21
C LEU A 259 -7.40 21.37 -7.62
N VAL A 260 -7.79 21.95 -6.47
CA VAL A 260 -9.10 21.70 -5.84
C VAL A 260 -10.25 22.04 -6.79
N ARG A 261 -10.16 23.17 -7.50
CA ARG A 261 -11.18 23.56 -8.48
C ARG A 261 -11.25 22.56 -9.65
N GLY A 262 -10.10 22.14 -10.18
CA GLY A 262 -10.03 21.17 -11.28
C GLY A 262 -10.63 19.81 -10.92
N GLU A 263 -10.40 19.34 -9.69
CA GLU A 263 -10.95 18.07 -9.20
C GLU A 263 -12.47 18.11 -8.99
N MET A 264 -13.03 19.24 -8.52
CA MET A 264 -14.45 19.37 -8.21
C MET A 264 -15.34 19.58 -9.44
N VAL A 265 -14.85 20.30 -10.44
CA VAL A 265 -15.64 20.66 -11.64
C VAL A 265 -15.54 19.59 -12.74
N GLY A 266 -14.60 18.65 -12.60
CA GLY A 266 -14.26 17.70 -13.65
C GLY A 266 -13.53 18.37 -14.81
N ARG A 267 -12.85 17.58 -15.64
CA ARG A 267 -12.23 18.07 -16.86
C ARG A 267 -13.18 17.84 -18.03
N LYS A 268 -13.40 18.89 -18.82
CA LYS A 268 -14.09 18.78 -20.11
C LYS A 268 -13.29 17.82 -20.99
N HIS A 269 -13.78 16.59 -21.17
CA HIS A 269 -13.32 15.78 -22.29
C HIS A 269 -13.84 16.47 -23.55
N GLU A 270 -12.94 16.80 -24.46
CA GLU A 270 -13.36 17.26 -25.78
C GLU A 270 -14.08 16.10 -26.47
N LEU A 271 -15.38 16.28 -26.69
CA LEU A 271 -16.14 15.35 -27.50
C LEU A 271 -15.50 15.32 -28.88
N THR A 272 -15.20 14.13 -29.40
CA THR A 272 -14.75 13.95 -30.78
C THR A 272 -15.78 14.58 -31.72
N ASP A 273 -15.35 15.16 -32.84
CA ASP A 273 -16.26 15.86 -33.74
C ASP A 273 -17.37 14.95 -34.30
N ALA A 274 -17.10 13.65 -34.43
CA ALA A 274 -18.09 12.62 -34.74
C ALA A 274 -19.20 12.50 -33.66
N THR A 275 -18.83 12.58 -32.38
CA THR A 275 -19.77 12.55 -31.26
C THR A 275 -20.59 13.83 -31.20
N LYS A 276 -19.97 14.99 -31.48
CA LYS A 276 -20.68 16.28 -31.55
C LYS A 276 -21.71 16.29 -32.70
N GLN A 277 -21.32 15.79 -33.88
CA GLN A 277 -22.21 15.70 -35.04
C GLN A 277 -23.39 14.75 -34.80
N ALA A 278 -23.15 13.61 -34.15
CA ALA A 278 -24.23 12.66 -33.86
C ALA A 278 -25.21 13.15 -32.78
N VAL A 279 -24.71 13.83 -31.75
CA VAL A 279 -25.56 14.48 -30.75
C VAL A 279 -26.38 15.60 -31.38
N ALA A 280 -25.78 16.40 -32.28
CA ALA A 280 -26.48 17.43 -33.04
C ALA A 280 -27.54 16.85 -33.99
N ALA A 281 -27.32 15.64 -34.50
CA ALA A 281 -28.28 14.90 -35.33
C ALA A 281 -29.35 14.14 -34.50
N GLY A 282 -29.32 14.23 -33.16
CA GLY A 282 -30.28 13.54 -32.28
C GLY A 282 -30.12 12.01 -32.24
N GLN A 283 -28.98 11.48 -32.69
CA GLN A 283 -28.73 10.05 -32.79
C GLN A 283 -27.80 9.58 -31.66
N SER A 284 -28.19 8.52 -30.95
CA SER A 284 -27.25 7.76 -30.12
C SER A 284 -26.39 6.91 -31.04
N VAL A 285 -25.09 7.19 -31.17
CA VAL A 285 -24.18 6.32 -31.92
C VAL A 285 -23.95 5.05 -31.11
N VAL A 286 -24.63 3.97 -31.50
CA VAL A 286 -24.08 2.63 -31.32
C VAL A 286 -23.09 2.46 -32.45
N ASP A 287 -21.80 2.42 -32.11
CA ASP A 287 -20.73 2.33 -33.10
C ASP A 287 -20.95 1.09 -34.00
N PRO A 288 -21.20 1.26 -35.32
CA PRO A 288 -21.48 0.15 -36.22
C PRO A 288 -20.31 -0.83 -36.32
N THR A 289 -19.10 -0.34 -36.03
CA THR A 289 -17.90 -1.19 -35.97
C THR A 289 -17.92 -2.12 -34.76
N LEU A 290 -18.51 -1.72 -33.64
CA LEU A 290 -18.68 -2.57 -32.45
C LEU A 290 -19.70 -3.69 -32.72
N VAL A 291 -20.79 -3.40 -33.42
CA VAL A 291 -21.82 -4.39 -33.79
C VAL A 291 -21.29 -5.40 -34.83
N ALA A 292 -20.53 -4.94 -35.83
CA ALA A 292 -19.88 -5.83 -36.80
C ALA A 292 -18.74 -6.67 -36.17
N THR A 293 -18.10 -6.15 -35.13
CA THR A 293 -17.13 -6.90 -34.32
C THR A 293 -17.81 -7.99 -33.52
N GLU A 294 -18.95 -7.71 -32.88
CA GLU A 294 -19.76 -8.70 -32.13
C GLU A 294 -20.14 -9.91 -32.99
N VAL A 295 -20.61 -9.70 -34.23
CA VAL A 295 -21.00 -10.79 -35.14
C VAL A 295 -19.81 -11.65 -35.58
N LYS A 296 -18.63 -11.05 -35.81
CA LYS A 296 -17.38 -11.79 -36.09
C LYS A 296 -16.84 -12.53 -34.85
N THR A 297 -17.22 -12.12 -33.64
CA THR A 297 -16.72 -12.71 -32.39
C THR A 297 -17.39 -14.07 -32.09
N VAL A 298 -18.62 -14.30 -32.59
CA VAL A 298 -19.33 -15.57 -32.42
C VAL A 298 -18.78 -16.68 -33.33
N ALA A 299 -18.32 -16.33 -34.53
CA ALA A 299 -17.66 -17.26 -35.44
C ALA A 299 -16.17 -17.42 -35.05
N GLY A 300 -15.82 -18.52 -34.35
CA GLY A 300 -14.46 -18.77 -33.87
C GLY A 300 -14.32 -18.95 -32.35
N LEU A 301 -15.42 -19.20 -31.66
CA LEU A 301 -15.47 -19.50 -30.21
C LEU A 301 -14.41 -20.53 -29.77
N ASP A 302 -14.13 -21.58 -30.55
CA ASP A 302 -13.08 -22.57 -30.23
C ASP A 302 -11.66 -21.98 -30.22
N GLN A 303 -11.41 -20.99 -31.09
CA GLN A 303 -10.13 -20.28 -31.17
C GLN A 303 -10.01 -19.19 -30.09
N GLN A 304 -11.14 -18.66 -29.61
CA GLN A 304 -11.23 -17.69 -28.51
C GLN A 304 -11.20 -18.35 -27.12
N LEU A 305 -11.67 -19.60 -27.00
CA LEU A 305 -11.73 -20.37 -25.76
C LEU A 305 -10.50 -21.26 -25.53
N LYS A 306 -9.34 -20.91 -26.11
CA LYS A 306 -8.08 -21.68 -25.92
C LYS A 306 -7.74 -21.92 -24.45
N SER A 307 -7.96 -20.93 -23.60
CA SER A 307 -7.73 -21.05 -22.15
C SER A 307 -8.69 -22.04 -21.48
N LEU A 308 -9.97 -22.06 -21.89
CA LEU A 308 -10.94 -23.05 -21.41
C LEU A 308 -10.55 -24.46 -21.86
N ASN A 309 -10.22 -24.62 -23.14
CA ASN A 309 -9.82 -25.90 -23.72
C ASN A 309 -8.56 -26.48 -23.05
N PHE A 310 -7.61 -25.62 -22.66
CA PHE A 310 -6.45 -26.02 -21.87
C PHE A 310 -6.86 -26.68 -20.54
N TRP A 311 -7.77 -26.05 -19.78
CA TRP A 311 -8.25 -26.57 -18.50
C TRP A 311 -9.12 -27.82 -18.63
N LEU A 312 -9.93 -27.93 -19.68
CA LEU A 312 -10.71 -29.13 -19.98
C LEU A 312 -9.79 -30.33 -20.31
N LYS A 313 -8.71 -30.11 -21.08
CA LYS A 313 -7.72 -31.15 -21.39
C LYS A 313 -6.98 -31.65 -20.14
N LEU A 314 -6.84 -30.81 -19.11
CA LEU A 314 -6.31 -31.19 -17.81
C LEU A 314 -7.31 -31.95 -16.93
N GLY A 315 -8.52 -32.24 -17.43
CA GLY A 315 -9.54 -33.03 -16.74
C GLY A 315 -10.40 -32.25 -15.75
N LEU A 316 -10.41 -30.91 -15.80
CA LEU A 316 -11.30 -30.12 -14.96
C LEU A 316 -12.74 -30.17 -15.48
N ASN A 317 -13.70 -30.27 -14.55
CA ASN A 317 -15.12 -30.17 -14.89
C ASN A 317 -15.42 -28.82 -15.58
N PRO A 318 -16.37 -28.76 -16.53
CA PRO A 318 -16.61 -27.57 -17.34
C PRO A 318 -16.83 -26.26 -16.56
N PRO A 319 -17.61 -26.24 -15.45
CA PRO A 319 -17.77 -25.03 -14.65
C PRO A 319 -16.46 -24.57 -13.99
N THR A 320 -15.67 -25.51 -13.47
CA THR A 320 -14.36 -25.24 -12.86
C THR A 320 -13.37 -24.72 -13.91
N ALA A 321 -13.37 -25.31 -15.11
CA ALA A 321 -12.51 -24.93 -16.22
C ALA A 321 -12.84 -23.51 -16.75
N ALA A 322 -14.12 -23.17 -16.87
CA ALA A 322 -14.57 -21.83 -17.25
C ALA A 322 -14.13 -20.76 -16.24
N LEU A 323 -14.27 -21.07 -14.95
CA LEU A 323 -13.82 -20.19 -13.88
C LEU A 323 -12.31 -20.06 -13.84
N ALA A 324 -11.58 -21.15 -14.06
CA ALA A 324 -10.13 -21.15 -14.14
C ALA A 324 -9.63 -20.30 -15.32
N ALA A 325 -10.23 -20.47 -16.50
CA ALA A 325 -9.90 -19.69 -17.70
C ALA A 325 -10.14 -18.18 -17.50
N ARG A 326 -11.31 -17.82 -16.95
CA ARG A 326 -11.65 -16.42 -16.67
C ARG A 326 -10.71 -15.80 -15.64
N ASN A 327 -10.49 -16.45 -14.50
CA ASN A 327 -9.64 -15.91 -13.44
C ASN A 327 -8.17 -15.83 -13.88
N LEU A 328 -7.68 -16.78 -14.68
CA LEU A 328 -6.33 -16.71 -15.25
C LEU A 328 -6.18 -15.50 -16.17
N HIS A 329 -7.21 -15.19 -16.95
CA HIS A 329 -7.23 -13.96 -17.76
C HIS A 329 -7.21 -12.70 -16.89
N MET A 330 -7.96 -12.68 -15.79
CA MET A 330 -7.99 -11.54 -14.85
C MET A 330 -6.64 -11.30 -14.17
N TRP A 331 -5.88 -12.34 -13.82
CA TRP A 331 -4.53 -12.18 -13.27
C TRP A 331 -3.60 -11.33 -14.16
N VAL A 332 -3.75 -11.45 -15.48
CA VAL A 332 -2.91 -10.76 -16.46
C VAL A 332 -3.50 -9.41 -16.87
N ARG A 333 -4.83 -9.32 -17.01
CA ARG A 333 -5.49 -8.15 -17.60
C ARG A 333 -6.20 -7.22 -16.64
N ASP A 334 -6.49 -7.63 -15.40
CA ASP A 334 -7.13 -6.76 -14.42
C ASP A 334 -6.11 -5.76 -13.86
N ALA A 335 -6.39 -4.47 -14.02
CA ALA A 335 -5.63 -3.34 -13.49
C ALA A 335 -5.42 -3.36 -11.96
N ARG A 336 -6.20 -4.17 -11.24
CA ARG A 336 -6.09 -4.36 -9.79
C ARG A 336 -5.17 -5.53 -9.41
N LEU A 337 -5.10 -6.56 -10.25
CA LEU A 337 -4.33 -7.79 -9.99
C LEU A 337 -2.93 -7.74 -10.62
N ALA A 338 -2.79 -7.25 -11.85
CA ALA A 338 -1.50 -7.23 -12.54
C ALA A 338 -0.40 -6.44 -11.78
N PRO A 339 -0.67 -5.26 -11.18
CA PRO A 339 0.33 -4.57 -10.35
C PRO A 339 0.72 -5.38 -9.10
N SER A 340 -0.20 -6.19 -8.55
CA SER A 340 0.10 -7.02 -7.39
C SER A 340 1.12 -8.11 -7.70
N LEU A 341 1.08 -8.71 -8.91
CA LEU A 341 2.09 -9.66 -9.38
C LEU A 341 3.48 -9.03 -9.49
N ILE A 342 3.56 -7.79 -9.98
CA ILE A 342 4.83 -7.07 -10.08
C ILE A 342 5.40 -6.82 -8.68
N ILE A 343 4.57 -6.41 -7.72
CA ILE A 343 5.00 -6.23 -6.33
C ILE A 343 5.48 -7.57 -5.74
N MET A 344 4.77 -8.67 -5.99
CA MET A 344 5.17 -10.01 -5.53
C MET A 344 6.49 -10.49 -6.15
N LEU A 345 6.80 -10.11 -7.39
CA LEU A 345 8.10 -10.39 -8.01
C LEU A 345 9.18 -9.40 -7.56
N MET A 346 8.82 -8.19 -7.17
CA MET A 346 9.80 -7.21 -6.66
C MET A 346 10.26 -7.55 -5.25
N MET A 347 9.37 -8.06 -4.39
CA MET A 347 9.66 -8.37 -2.99
C MET A 347 10.87 -9.30 -2.79
N PRO A 348 11.05 -10.41 -3.55
CA PRO A 348 12.25 -11.24 -3.45
C PRO A 348 13.54 -10.54 -3.91
N ILE A 349 13.45 -9.62 -4.88
CA ILE A 349 14.61 -8.83 -5.34
C ILE A 349 15.09 -7.92 -4.22
N LEU A 350 14.16 -7.30 -3.50
CA LEU A 350 14.46 -6.56 -2.29
C LEU A 350 14.96 -7.46 -1.19
N GLY A 351 14.34 -8.64 -1.02
CA GLY A 351 14.80 -9.66 -0.10
C GLY A 351 16.31 -9.89 -0.24
N LEU A 352 16.75 -10.12 -1.48
CA LEU A 352 18.15 -10.26 -1.82
C LEU A 352 18.95 -8.99 -1.48
N GLY A 353 18.51 -7.82 -1.95
CA GLY A 353 19.22 -6.55 -1.71
C GLY A 353 19.39 -6.20 -0.23
N PHE A 354 18.38 -6.45 0.60
CA PHE A 354 18.43 -6.25 2.05
C PHE A 354 19.30 -7.30 2.73
N SER A 355 19.27 -8.55 2.28
CA SER A 355 20.13 -9.61 2.80
C SER A 355 21.62 -9.39 2.54
N LEU A 356 21.97 -8.67 1.48
CA LEU A 356 23.35 -8.27 1.20
C LEU A 356 23.86 -7.14 2.11
N SER A 357 22.97 -6.47 2.85
CA SER A 357 23.33 -5.46 3.85
C SER A 357 23.54 -6.12 5.22
N PRO A 358 24.57 -5.79 6.00
CA PRO A 358 24.90 -6.55 7.21
C PRO A 358 23.83 -6.43 8.31
N THR A 359 23.20 -5.26 8.49
CA THR A 359 22.03 -5.12 9.39
C THR A 359 20.68 -5.48 8.73
N GLY A 360 20.66 -5.75 7.42
CA GLY A 360 19.44 -5.92 6.62
C GLY A 360 18.96 -7.36 6.47
N ALA A 361 19.74 -8.35 6.92
CA ALA A 361 19.45 -9.78 6.75
C ALA A 361 18.07 -10.21 7.26
N SER A 362 17.64 -9.71 8.42
CA SER A 362 16.31 -10.00 8.99
C SER A 362 15.17 -9.45 8.13
N THR A 363 15.37 -8.25 7.56
CA THR A 363 14.43 -7.64 6.62
C THR A 363 14.37 -8.44 5.34
N GLY A 364 15.52 -8.86 4.80
CA GLY A 364 15.58 -9.73 3.63
C GLY A 364 14.79 -11.03 3.83
N TRP A 365 15.02 -11.70 4.97
CA TRP A 365 14.30 -12.92 5.37
C TRP A 365 12.78 -12.70 5.46
N PHE A 366 12.37 -11.60 6.09
CA PHE A 366 10.96 -11.21 6.16
C PHE A 366 10.35 -11.09 4.75
N LEU A 367 11.02 -10.42 3.80
CA LEU A 367 10.48 -10.22 2.45
C LEU A 367 10.33 -11.53 1.66
N PHE A 368 11.24 -12.49 1.82
CA PHE A 368 11.12 -13.82 1.20
C PHE A 368 9.96 -14.63 1.74
N VAL A 369 9.70 -14.57 3.06
CA VAL A 369 8.56 -15.24 3.70
C VAL A 369 7.25 -14.52 3.37
N PHE A 370 7.26 -13.20 3.31
CA PHE A 370 6.07 -12.38 3.09
C PHE A 370 5.56 -12.45 1.64
N THR A 371 6.44 -12.71 0.68
CA THR A 371 6.08 -12.84 -0.75
C THR A 371 4.97 -13.88 -1.00
N PRO A 372 5.14 -15.17 -0.64
CA PRO A 372 4.09 -16.17 -0.84
C PRO A 372 2.85 -15.91 0.02
N LEU A 373 2.99 -15.30 1.21
CA LEU A 373 1.86 -14.93 2.06
C LEU A 373 0.93 -13.92 1.35
N ILE A 374 1.49 -12.82 0.82
CA ILE A 374 0.72 -11.81 0.06
C ILE A 374 0.10 -12.45 -1.19
N PHE A 375 0.85 -13.29 -1.90
CA PHE A 375 0.35 -13.99 -3.08
C PHE A 375 -0.90 -14.80 -2.72
N GLY A 376 -0.81 -15.64 -1.70
CA GLY A 376 -1.92 -16.49 -1.30
C GLY A 376 -3.12 -15.69 -0.81
N GLN A 377 -2.91 -14.65 -0.01
CA GLN A 377 -3.99 -13.74 0.37
C GLN A 377 -4.73 -13.16 -0.85
N THR A 378 -3.98 -12.71 -1.86
CA THR A 378 -4.55 -12.12 -3.08
C THR A 378 -5.33 -13.17 -3.89
N ALA A 379 -4.77 -14.37 -4.05
CA ALA A 379 -5.43 -15.49 -4.73
C ALA A 379 -6.73 -15.92 -4.03
N GLY A 380 -6.75 -15.98 -2.70
CA GLY A 380 -7.96 -16.30 -1.92
C GLY A 380 -9.02 -15.18 -1.92
N MET A 381 -8.65 -13.96 -2.34
CA MET A 381 -9.55 -12.82 -2.48
C MET A 381 -10.15 -12.66 -3.88
N LEU A 382 -9.86 -13.54 -4.84
CA LEU A 382 -10.37 -13.44 -6.22
C LEU A 382 -11.90 -13.29 -6.31
N LEU A 383 -12.65 -13.92 -5.39
CA LEU A 383 -14.10 -13.73 -5.29
C LEU A 383 -14.49 -12.26 -5.14
N SER A 384 -13.73 -11.51 -4.34
CA SER A 384 -14.03 -10.11 -4.07
C SER A 384 -13.75 -9.22 -5.28
N TYR A 385 -12.80 -9.61 -6.14
CA TYR A 385 -12.45 -8.88 -7.37
C TYR A 385 -13.52 -8.99 -8.46
N ASP A 386 -14.39 -10.00 -8.42
CA ASP A 386 -15.51 -10.10 -9.35
C ASP A 386 -16.56 -9.00 -9.16
N SER A 387 -16.54 -8.27 -8.05
CA SER A 387 -17.51 -7.21 -7.77
C SER A 387 -18.95 -7.73 -7.92
N THR A 388 -19.87 -6.84 -8.31
CA THR A 388 -21.25 -7.18 -8.66
C THR A 388 -21.36 -8.24 -9.75
N ALA A 389 -20.38 -8.40 -10.66
CA ALA A 389 -20.38 -9.43 -11.70
C ALA A 389 -20.41 -10.88 -11.14
N TYR A 390 -20.19 -11.06 -9.83
CA TYR A 390 -20.45 -12.31 -9.14
C TYR A 390 -21.91 -12.79 -9.25
N TRP A 391 -22.87 -11.89 -9.53
CA TRP A 391 -24.28 -12.25 -9.73
C TRP A 391 -24.47 -13.36 -10.78
N MET A 392 -23.63 -13.39 -11.83
CA MET A 392 -23.69 -14.42 -12.88
C MET A 392 -23.42 -15.83 -12.35
N HIS A 393 -22.54 -15.97 -11.34
CA HIS A 393 -22.22 -17.27 -10.76
C HIS A 393 -23.38 -17.77 -9.91
N VAL A 394 -24.04 -16.84 -9.19
CA VAL A 394 -25.21 -17.13 -8.37
C VAL A 394 -26.39 -17.53 -9.25
N SER A 395 -26.67 -16.78 -10.33
CA SER A 395 -27.77 -17.09 -11.24
C SER A 395 -27.55 -18.36 -12.05
N ALA A 396 -26.29 -18.67 -12.40
CA ALA A 396 -25.94 -19.89 -13.11
C ALA A 396 -25.88 -21.14 -12.21
N GLY A 397 -26.13 -21.01 -10.90
CA GLY A 397 -26.12 -22.14 -9.97
C GLY A 397 -24.74 -22.79 -9.81
N VAL A 398 -23.66 -22.01 -9.91
CA VAL A 398 -22.30 -22.53 -9.79
C VAL A 398 -22.08 -23.08 -8.37
N THR A 399 -21.73 -24.37 -8.29
CA THR A 399 -21.40 -25.00 -7.00
C THR A 399 -20.19 -24.31 -6.36
N GLY A 400 -20.16 -24.26 -5.03
CA GLY A 400 -19.04 -23.65 -4.31
C GLY A 400 -17.74 -24.40 -4.57
N ARG A 401 -17.80 -25.72 -4.82
CA ARG A 401 -16.63 -26.49 -5.23
C ARG A 401 -16.07 -25.98 -6.57
N ALA A 402 -16.91 -25.86 -7.59
CA ALA A 402 -16.47 -25.37 -8.90
C ALA A 402 -15.84 -23.98 -8.80
N ASP A 403 -16.44 -23.08 -8.02
CA ASP A 403 -15.92 -21.72 -7.81
C ASP A 403 -14.57 -21.70 -7.06
N ARG A 404 -14.48 -22.38 -5.91
CA ARG A 404 -13.27 -22.35 -5.09
C ARG A 404 -12.07 -23.02 -5.78
N PHE A 405 -12.28 -24.19 -6.37
CA PHE A 405 -11.22 -24.89 -7.09
C PHE A 405 -10.83 -24.16 -8.38
N GLY A 406 -11.80 -23.62 -9.14
CA GLY A 406 -11.52 -22.88 -10.37
C GLY A 406 -10.62 -21.65 -10.14
N ARG A 407 -10.90 -20.88 -9.08
CA ARG A 407 -10.07 -19.72 -8.69
C ARG A 407 -8.67 -20.11 -8.23
N LEU A 408 -8.54 -21.22 -7.50
CA LEU A 408 -7.24 -21.70 -7.09
C LEU A 408 -6.42 -22.19 -8.29
N PHE A 409 -7.00 -23.01 -9.16
CA PHE A 409 -6.34 -23.50 -10.38
C PHE A 409 -5.87 -22.36 -11.27
N ALA A 410 -6.68 -21.31 -11.45
CA ALA A 410 -6.28 -20.10 -12.15
C ALA A 410 -5.02 -19.42 -11.58
N SER A 411 -4.79 -19.55 -10.27
CA SER A 411 -3.69 -18.91 -9.55
C SER A 411 -2.43 -19.76 -9.51
N LEU A 412 -2.51 -21.08 -9.77
CA LEU A 412 -1.37 -21.98 -9.70
C LEU A 412 -0.22 -21.62 -10.67
N PRO A 413 -0.46 -21.25 -11.94
CA PRO A 413 0.63 -20.88 -12.84
C PRO A 413 1.44 -19.69 -12.30
N ALA A 414 0.77 -18.65 -11.81
CA ALA A 414 1.43 -17.49 -11.23
C ALA A 414 2.13 -17.83 -9.90
N LEU A 415 1.52 -18.69 -9.06
CA LEU A 415 2.14 -19.15 -7.81
C LEU A 415 3.45 -19.90 -8.10
N ILE A 416 3.45 -20.82 -9.07
CA ILE A 416 4.65 -21.59 -9.45
C ILE A 416 5.78 -20.63 -9.87
N VAL A 417 5.48 -19.66 -10.74
CA VAL A 417 6.48 -18.69 -11.22
C VAL A 417 7.03 -17.85 -10.05
N VAL A 418 6.17 -17.30 -9.21
CA VAL A 418 6.57 -16.49 -8.05
C VAL A 418 7.38 -17.31 -7.05
N SER A 419 7.00 -18.56 -6.80
CA SER A 419 7.70 -19.43 -5.85
C SER A 419 9.07 -19.88 -6.34
N ILE A 420 9.22 -20.22 -7.63
CA ILE A 420 10.54 -20.53 -8.22
C ILE A 420 11.44 -19.29 -8.13
N PHE A 421 10.93 -18.14 -8.55
CA PHE A 421 11.67 -16.89 -8.52
C PHE A 421 12.12 -16.52 -7.10
N ASN A 422 11.21 -16.63 -6.13
CA ASN A 422 11.49 -16.39 -4.71
C ASN A 422 12.50 -17.39 -4.13
N GLY A 423 12.36 -18.69 -4.43
CA GLY A 423 13.26 -19.74 -3.93
C GLY A 423 14.68 -19.62 -4.46
N VAL A 424 14.86 -19.27 -5.73
CA VAL A 424 16.17 -19.01 -6.33
C VAL A 424 16.85 -17.83 -5.66
N LEU A 425 16.17 -16.68 -5.54
CA LEU A 425 16.77 -15.48 -4.92
C LEU A 425 17.06 -15.70 -3.43
N ALA A 426 16.17 -16.40 -2.71
CA ALA A 426 16.39 -16.73 -1.31
C ALA A 426 17.61 -17.64 -1.12
N SER A 427 17.86 -18.59 -2.04
CA SER A 427 19.03 -19.48 -1.94
C SER A 427 20.36 -18.76 -2.13
N ILE A 428 20.37 -17.66 -2.90
CA ILE A 428 21.54 -16.80 -3.08
C ILE A 428 21.73 -15.91 -1.86
N ALA A 429 20.62 -15.38 -1.32
CA ALA A 429 20.62 -14.37 -0.27
C ALA A 429 20.92 -14.92 1.13
N LEU A 430 20.52 -16.16 1.41
CA LEU A 430 20.45 -16.69 2.76
C LEU A 430 21.54 -17.76 2.98
N PRO A 431 22.50 -17.55 3.90
CA PRO A 431 23.55 -18.52 4.20
C PRO A 431 23.02 -19.68 5.08
N ILE A 432 21.86 -20.22 4.74
CA ILE A 432 21.16 -21.29 5.48
C ILE A 432 21.55 -22.68 4.91
N GLY A 433 22.28 -22.72 3.80
CA GLY A 433 22.70 -23.97 3.15
C GLY A 433 21.56 -24.78 2.54
N MET A 434 20.37 -24.19 2.39
CA MET A 434 19.20 -24.82 1.77
C MET A 434 19.27 -24.72 0.24
N SER A 435 18.87 -25.79 -0.44
CA SER A 435 18.76 -25.78 -1.90
C SER A 435 17.68 -24.80 -2.38
N TRP A 436 17.86 -24.23 -3.57
CA TRP A 436 16.83 -23.39 -4.22
C TRP A 436 15.50 -24.14 -4.38
N LEU A 437 15.54 -25.47 -4.54
CA LEU A 437 14.36 -26.31 -4.64
C LEU A 437 13.61 -26.40 -3.31
N ALA A 438 14.31 -26.58 -2.17
CA ALA A 438 13.70 -26.58 -0.85
C ALA A 438 12.96 -25.26 -0.57
N LEU A 439 13.60 -24.13 -0.87
CA LEU A 439 13.02 -22.80 -0.67
C LEU A 439 11.87 -22.51 -1.64
N THR A 440 11.93 -23.04 -2.85
CA THR A 440 10.83 -22.99 -3.83
C THR A 440 9.61 -23.75 -3.31
N ILE A 441 9.80 -24.97 -2.80
CA ILE A 441 8.72 -25.78 -2.25
C ILE A 441 8.12 -25.13 -1.00
N ALA A 442 8.95 -24.60 -0.11
CA ALA A 442 8.49 -23.87 1.07
C ALA A 442 7.65 -22.63 0.66
N SER A 443 8.13 -21.86 -0.32
CA SER A 443 7.39 -20.71 -0.86
C SER A 443 6.05 -21.13 -1.48
N PHE A 444 6.05 -22.16 -2.32
CA PHE A 444 4.86 -22.68 -2.97
C PHE A 444 3.84 -23.17 -1.95
N SER A 445 4.29 -23.97 -0.97
CA SER A 445 3.44 -24.49 0.08
C SER A 445 2.82 -23.38 0.94
N LEU A 446 3.59 -22.34 1.28
CA LEU A 446 3.08 -21.24 2.10
C LEU A 446 2.04 -20.40 1.34
N GLY A 447 2.29 -20.16 0.05
CA GLY A 447 1.35 -19.46 -0.82
C GLY A 447 0.07 -20.26 -1.06
N LEU A 448 0.18 -21.58 -1.22
CA LEU A 448 -0.96 -22.47 -1.39
C LEU A 448 -1.83 -22.57 -0.12
N LEU A 449 -1.20 -22.70 1.05
CA LEU A 449 -1.90 -22.72 2.34
C LEU A 449 -2.66 -21.43 2.58
N THR A 450 -2.00 -20.28 2.40
CA THR A 450 -2.65 -18.98 2.59
C THR A 450 -3.73 -18.69 1.55
N ALA A 451 -3.55 -19.10 0.30
CA ALA A 451 -4.60 -19.04 -0.73
C ALA A 451 -5.85 -19.83 -0.32
N SER A 452 -5.65 -21.05 0.16
CA SER A 452 -6.73 -21.95 0.53
C SER A 452 -7.46 -21.50 1.80
N LEU A 453 -6.72 -21.03 2.81
CA LEU A 453 -7.26 -20.44 4.03
C LEU A 453 -8.05 -19.16 3.73
N MET A 454 -7.49 -18.25 2.95
CA MET A 454 -8.19 -17.01 2.60
C MET A 454 -9.42 -17.29 1.73
N SER A 455 -9.34 -18.27 0.82
CA SER A 455 -10.49 -18.78 0.05
C SER A 455 -11.61 -19.35 0.93
N ALA A 456 -11.25 -19.98 2.06
CA ALA A 456 -12.20 -20.45 3.06
C ALA A 456 -12.90 -19.29 3.78
N ILE A 457 -12.14 -18.28 4.21
CA ILE A 457 -12.68 -17.08 4.87
C ILE A 457 -13.59 -16.31 3.92
N THR A 458 -13.19 -16.14 2.66
CA THR A 458 -14.03 -15.44 1.66
C THR A 458 -15.28 -16.22 1.27
N GLY A 459 -15.35 -17.53 1.53
CA GLY A 459 -16.58 -18.32 1.45
C GLY A 459 -17.62 -17.95 2.51
N TYR A 460 -17.20 -17.36 3.63
CA TYR A 460 -18.11 -16.83 4.65
C TYR A 460 -18.37 -15.33 4.48
N ARG A 461 -17.32 -14.55 4.19
CA ARG A 461 -17.40 -13.09 4.11
C ARG A 461 -16.43 -12.52 3.09
N ALA A 462 -16.94 -11.74 2.13
CA ALA A 462 -16.08 -11.05 1.18
C ALA A 462 -15.38 -9.85 1.83
N PHE A 463 -14.16 -9.55 1.39
CA PHE A 463 -13.39 -8.39 1.84
C PHE A 463 -13.37 -7.33 0.76
N GLY A 464 -13.60 -6.08 1.13
CA GLY A 464 -13.60 -4.99 0.15
C GLY A 464 -12.29 -4.96 -0.63
N VAL A 465 -12.41 -4.87 -1.95
CA VAL A 465 -11.32 -4.62 -2.89
C VAL A 465 -11.57 -3.29 -3.59
N GLN A 466 -10.69 -2.92 -4.49
CA GLN A 466 -10.83 -1.72 -5.30
C GLN A 466 -12.00 -1.89 -6.28
N PRO A 467 -12.83 -0.85 -6.50
CA PRO A 467 -13.91 -0.88 -7.48
C PRO A 467 -13.46 -1.25 -8.90
N PRO A 468 -14.35 -1.80 -9.74
CA PRO A 468 -14.03 -2.02 -11.15
C PRO A 468 -13.59 -0.72 -11.84
N GLY A 469 -12.54 -0.80 -12.68
CA GLY A 469 -12.02 0.36 -13.44
C GLY A 469 -11.08 1.29 -12.66
N THR A 470 -10.83 1.03 -11.37
CA THR A 470 -9.82 1.73 -10.58
C THR A 470 -8.51 0.95 -10.50
N SER A 471 -7.41 1.63 -10.14
CA SER A 471 -6.10 0.99 -10.01
C SER A 471 -5.96 0.21 -8.71
N ALA A 472 -4.99 -0.72 -8.64
CA ALA A 472 -4.66 -1.48 -7.45
C ALA A 472 -4.39 -0.62 -6.19
N MET A 473 -3.84 0.58 -6.36
CA MET A 473 -3.53 1.49 -5.23
C MET A 473 -4.66 2.44 -4.85
N SER A 474 -5.81 2.35 -5.53
CA SER A 474 -6.97 3.12 -5.10
C SER A 474 -7.42 2.65 -3.72
N THR A 475 -7.69 3.61 -2.84
CA THR A 475 -8.08 3.31 -1.46
C THR A 475 -9.49 2.77 -1.44
N LYS A 476 -9.64 1.51 -1.04
CA LYS A 476 -10.91 1.00 -0.52
C LYS A 476 -11.24 1.71 0.80
N GLY A 477 -12.52 1.83 1.16
CA GLY A 477 -12.93 2.51 2.40
C GLY A 477 -12.14 2.02 3.63
N THR A 478 -11.82 2.90 4.58
CA THR A 478 -10.93 2.61 5.73
C THR A 478 -11.35 1.36 6.51
N ALA A 479 -12.66 1.13 6.66
CA ALA A 479 -13.18 -0.08 7.30
C ALA A 479 -12.88 -1.37 6.51
N ASN A 480 -12.96 -1.32 5.18
CA ASN A 480 -12.63 -2.44 4.29
C ASN A 480 -11.12 -2.70 4.23
N GLN A 481 -10.28 -1.65 4.29
CA GLN A 481 -8.82 -1.81 4.44
C GLN A 481 -8.48 -2.53 5.73
N MET A 482 -9.02 -2.06 6.86
CA MET A 482 -8.75 -2.66 8.16
C MET A 482 -9.24 -4.11 8.23
N ALA A 483 -10.43 -4.41 7.70
CA ALA A 483 -10.95 -5.77 7.63
C ALA A 483 -10.06 -6.69 6.78
N THR A 484 -9.55 -6.19 5.64
CA THR A 484 -8.62 -6.96 4.80
C THR A 484 -7.28 -7.18 5.50
N PHE A 485 -6.77 -6.18 6.21
CA PHE A 485 -5.52 -6.27 6.95
C PHE A 485 -5.61 -7.34 8.05
N ILE A 486 -6.70 -7.34 8.82
CA ILE A 486 -6.92 -8.33 9.88
C ILE A 486 -7.14 -9.72 9.30
N GLY A 487 -7.94 -9.84 8.24
CA GLY A 487 -8.10 -11.10 7.51
C GLY A 487 -6.74 -11.63 7.02
N GLY A 488 -5.89 -10.74 6.51
CA GLY A 488 -4.52 -11.03 6.13
C GLY A 488 -3.68 -11.53 7.30
N LEU A 489 -3.64 -10.81 8.43
CA LEU A 489 -2.90 -11.22 9.63
C LEU A 489 -3.33 -12.59 10.13
N VAL A 490 -4.63 -12.87 10.19
CA VAL A 490 -5.15 -14.18 10.61
C VAL A 490 -4.67 -15.28 9.66
N VAL A 491 -4.79 -15.06 8.35
CA VAL A 491 -4.34 -16.04 7.34
C VAL A 491 -2.82 -16.22 7.36
N PHE A 492 -2.05 -15.16 7.58
CA PHE A 492 -0.59 -15.22 7.64
C PHE A 492 -0.13 -16.01 8.85
N THR A 493 -0.70 -15.74 10.02
CA THR A 493 -0.41 -16.47 11.25
C THR A 493 -0.81 -17.94 11.12
N LEU A 494 -2.03 -18.22 10.66
CA LEU A 494 -2.50 -19.60 10.50
C LEU A 494 -1.71 -20.35 9.42
N GLY A 495 -1.46 -19.73 8.26
CA GLY A 495 -0.67 -20.34 7.19
C GLY A 495 0.76 -20.66 7.63
N SER A 496 1.39 -19.75 8.39
CA SER A 496 2.73 -19.98 8.94
C SER A 496 2.72 -21.06 10.02
N LEU A 497 1.70 -21.10 10.88
CA LEU A 497 1.54 -22.14 11.90
C LEU A 497 1.34 -23.53 11.28
N LEU A 498 0.52 -23.62 10.23
CA LEU A 498 0.30 -24.88 9.50
C LEU A 498 1.52 -25.33 8.70
N MET A 499 2.47 -24.43 8.45
CA MET A 499 3.76 -24.76 7.86
C MET A 499 4.74 -25.37 8.89
N VAL A 500 4.54 -25.16 10.20
CA VAL A 500 5.45 -25.66 11.24
C VAL A 500 5.71 -27.18 11.11
N PRO A 501 4.69 -28.06 10.98
CA PRO A 501 4.94 -29.49 10.81
C PRO A 501 5.78 -29.84 9.57
N ALA A 502 5.60 -29.11 8.47
CA ALA A 502 6.39 -29.30 7.26
C ALA A 502 7.87 -28.89 7.47
N VAL A 503 8.11 -27.80 8.19
CA VAL A 503 9.46 -27.34 8.56
C VAL A 503 10.12 -28.34 9.52
N LEU A 504 9.39 -28.82 10.54
CA LEU A 504 9.90 -29.83 11.46
C LEU A 504 10.21 -31.14 10.75
N ALA A 505 9.35 -31.58 9.83
CA ALA A 505 9.63 -32.76 9.00
C ALA A 505 10.92 -32.58 8.20
N TYR A 506 11.16 -31.39 7.62
CA TYR A 506 12.41 -31.11 6.94
C TYR A 506 13.63 -31.17 7.86
N ILE A 507 13.57 -30.54 9.03
CA ILE A 507 14.69 -30.48 9.98
C ILE A 507 15.03 -31.87 10.54
N TYR A 508 14.01 -32.65 10.95
CA TYR A 508 14.23 -33.92 11.65
C TYR A 508 14.33 -35.13 10.73
N LEU A 509 13.62 -35.15 9.60
CA LEU A 509 13.64 -36.28 8.66
C LEU A 509 14.64 -36.07 7.52
N GLY A 510 15.02 -34.84 7.20
CA GLY A 510 16.03 -34.53 6.18
C GLY A 510 17.34 -35.32 6.30
N PRO A 511 17.89 -35.52 7.51
CA PRO A 511 19.09 -36.36 7.69
C PRO A 511 18.85 -37.87 7.57
N ILE A 512 17.59 -38.33 7.64
CA ILE A 512 17.22 -39.74 7.77
C ILE A 512 16.76 -40.33 6.43
N ILE A 513 16.00 -39.55 5.65
CA ILE A 513 15.43 -39.96 4.36
C ILE A 513 15.93 -39.05 3.24
N THR A 514 15.70 -39.45 1.99
CA THR A 514 16.09 -38.63 0.84
C THR A 514 15.36 -37.29 0.83
N GLU A 515 16.03 -36.23 0.35
CA GLU A 515 15.42 -34.90 0.24
C GLU A 515 14.12 -34.91 -0.57
N ALA A 516 14.08 -35.71 -1.64
CA ALA A 516 12.88 -35.88 -2.45
C ALA A 516 11.69 -36.46 -1.66
N ALA A 517 11.93 -37.38 -0.73
CA ALA A 517 10.89 -37.95 0.12
C ALA A 517 10.36 -36.91 1.12
N VAL A 518 11.24 -36.08 1.71
CA VAL A 518 10.83 -34.95 2.57
C VAL A 518 9.99 -33.95 1.78
N TYR A 519 10.42 -33.56 0.59
CA TYR A 519 9.69 -32.65 -0.29
C TYR A 519 8.29 -33.17 -0.62
N LEU A 520 8.18 -34.47 -0.91
CA LEU A 520 6.89 -35.10 -1.14
C LEU A 520 5.99 -35.07 0.10
N LEU A 521 6.54 -35.34 1.30
CA LEU A 521 5.78 -35.24 2.55
C LEU A 521 5.25 -33.81 2.79
N VAL A 522 6.09 -32.80 2.57
CA VAL A 522 5.70 -31.38 2.68
C VAL A 522 4.58 -31.04 1.71
N LEU A 523 4.69 -31.49 0.45
CA LEU A 523 3.67 -31.25 -0.57
C LEU A 523 2.35 -31.97 -0.24
N VAL A 524 2.41 -33.24 0.19
CA VAL A 524 1.22 -34.01 0.60
C VAL A 524 0.51 -33.35 1.77
N TRP A 525 1.26 -32.93 2.80
CA TRP A 525 0.73 -32.17 3.94
C TRP A 525 0.01 -30.90 3.49
N THR A 526 0.69 -30.11 2.66
CA THR A 526 0.18 -28.84 2.13
C THR A 526 -1.08 -29.05 1.30
N LEU A 527 -1.08 -30.02 0.38
CA LEU A 527 -2.20 -30.35 -0.48
C LEU A 527 -3.40 -30.86 0.33
N GLY A 528 -3.16 -31.69 1.35
CA GLY A 528 -4.20 -32.20 2.24
C GLY A 528 -4.92 -31.07 2.98
N ILE A 529 -4.17 -30.18 3.62
CA ILE A 529 -4.75 -29.02 4.33
C ILE A 529 -5.47 -28.10 3.35
N SER A 530 -4.85 -27.80 2.22
CA SER A 530 -5.41 -26.90 1.21
C SER A 530 -6.73 -27.45 0.66
N TYR A 531 -6.80 -28.76 0.40
CA TYR A 531 -8.02 -29.43 0.00
C TYR A 531 -9.14 -29.29 1.05
N VAL A 532 -8.83 -29.56 2.33
CA VAL A 532 -9.81 -29.40 3.43
C VAL A 532 -10.30 -27.95 3.52
N ALA A 533 -9.39 -26.97 3.49
CA ALA A 533 -9.74 -25.55 3.54
C ALA A 533 -10.64 -25.13 2.36
N LEU A 534 -10.35 -25.58 1.13
CA LEU A 534 -11.19 -25.32 -0.04
C LEU A 534 -12.56 -25.98 0.08
N ARG A 535 -12.64 -27.19 0.64
CA ARG A 535 -13.91 -27.90 0.85
C ARG A 535 -14.79 -27.18 1.86
N ILE A 536 -14.20 -26.67 2.95
CA ILE A 536 -14.88 -25.82 3.94
C ILE A 536 -15.34 -24.53 3.28
N GLY A 537 -14.45 -23.83 2.56
CA GLY A 537 -14.77 -22.61 1.82
C GLY A 537 -15.89 -22.78 0.80
N ALA A 538 -15.90 -23.90 0.09
CA ALA A 538 -16.94 -24.24 -0.88
C ALA A 538 -18.30 -24.41 -0.21
N GLY A 539 -18.37 -25.14 0.90
CA GLY A 539 -19.63 -25.34 1.64
C GLY A 539 -20.13 -24.05 2.30
N LEU A 540 -19.21 -23.21 2.80
CA LEU A 540 -19.57 -21.88 3.31
C LEU A 540 -20.08 -20.97 2.19
N LEU A 541 -19.43 -20.99 1.02
CA LEU A 541 -19.85 -20.18 -0.11
C LEU A 541 -21.27 -20.55 -0.55
N GLU A 542 -21.56 -21.84 -0.71
CA GLU A 542 -22.88 -22.34 -1.12
C GLU A 542 -24.00 -21.84 -0.19
N ARG A 543 -23.74 -21.82 1.12
CA ARG A 543 -24.71 -21.34 2.12
C ARG A 543 -24.88 -19.81 2.10
N ASN A 544 -23.85 -19.07 1.66
CA ASN A 544 -23.78 -17.62 1.80
C ASN A 544 -23.77 -16.87 0.45
N GLN A 545 -24.04 -17.53 -0.69
CA GLN A 545 -23.89 -16.90 -2.02
C GLN A 545 -24.65 -15.58 -2.16
N ALA A 546 -25.94 -15.58 -1.78
CA ALA A 546 -26.78 -14.39 -1.83
C ALA A 546 -26.34 -13.30 -0.84
N ALA A 547 -25.95 -13.70 0.38
CA ALA A 547 -25.47 -12.78 1.42
C ALA A 547 -24.15 -12.10 1.00
N ILE A 548 -23.23 -12.84 0.38
CA ILE A 548 -21.98 -12.31 -0.15
C ILE A 548 -22.25 -11.33 -1.30
N LEU A 549 -23.17 -11.66 -2.22
CA LEU A 549 -23.54 -10.75 -3.31
C LEU A 549 -24.15 -9.45 -2.77
N GLN A 550 -25.05 -9.53 -1.79
CA GLN A 550 -25.60 -8.36 -1.11
C GLN A 550 -24.53 -7.54 -0.39
N GLN A 551 -23.58 -8.22 0.27
CA GLN A 551 -22.45 -7.57 0.91
C GLN A 551 -21.60 -6.80 -0.10
N ILE A 552 -21.26 -7.39 -1.25
CA ILE A 552 -20.48 -6.73 -2.30
C ILE A 552 -21.23 -5.53 -2.87
N LYS A 553 -22.55 -5.67 -3.11
CA LYS A 553 -23.42 -4.58 -3.59
C LYS A 553 -23.48 -3.39 -2.62
N SER A 554 -23.26 -3.62 -1.32
CA SER A 554 -23.20 -2.54 -0.33
C SER A 554 -21.91 -1.72 -0.36
N TRP A 555 -20.88 -2.17 -1.10
CA TRP A 555 -19.61 -1.46 -1.17
C TRP A 555 -19.71 -0.23 -2.08
N PRO A 556 -19.13 0.92 -1.67
CA PRO A 556 -19.12 2.11 -2.51
C PRO A 556 -18.41 1.85 -3.85
N GLY A 557 -19.11 2.11 -4.96
CA GLY A 557 -18.56 2.03 -6.33
C GLY A 557 -18.57 0.66 -7.00
N HIS A 558 -19.23 -0.35 -6.40
CA HIS A 558 -19.23 -1.74 -6.89
C HIS A 558 -20.50 -2.17 -7.62
#